data_AF-A0A9W3ZVG8-F1
#
_entry.id   AF-A0A9W3ZVG8-F1
#
_cell.length_a   1.000
_cell.length_b   1.000
_cell.length_c   1.000
_cell.angle_alpha   90.00
_cell.angle_beta   90.00
_cell.angle_gamma   90.00
#
_symmetry.space_group_name_H-M   'P 1'
#
loop_
_entity.id
_entity.type
_entity.pdbx_description
1 polymer ?
#
loop_
_entity_poly.entity_id
_entity_poly.type
_entity_poly.pdbx_seq_one_letter_code
_entity_poly.pdbx_strand_id
1 'polypeptide(L)'
;MNNRIPLENTIKEDRSTTTYQNMLFSKRIMESLKGTQYNCIFSTNNFHVFRAGLYAKIVGLNSQGIGSKTAFYYWPNAMIREYIAIFVMNRVRHSIVIAIIMGFSIIATGVNYLFF
;
A
#
# COMPACT_ATOMS: atom_id res chain seq x y z
N MET A 1 14.03 15.03 -20.29
CA MET A 1 14.03 13.59 -20.00
C MET A 1 14.72 12.89 -21.15
N ASN A 2 15.98 12.48 -20.97
CA ASN A 2 16.72 11.71 -21.97
C ASN A 2 16.48 10.21 -21.68
N ASN A 3 15.22 9.79 -21.77
CA ASN A 3 14.82 8.42 -21.44
C ASN A 3 14.71 7.63 -22.73
N ARG A 4 15.36 6.45 -22.78
CA ARG A 4 15.48 5.57 -23.95
C ARG A 4 14.14 4.92 -24.41
N ILE A 5 12.99 5.48 -24.01
CA ILE A 5 11.67 4.97 -24.36
C ILE A 5 10.97 6.02 -25.23
N PRO A 6 10.53 5.68 -26.45
CA PRO A 6 9.84 6.61 -27.33
C PRO A 6 8.52 7.14 -26.74
N LEU A 7 8.15 8.38 -27.10
CA LEU A 7 6.96 9.05 -26.58
C LEU A 7 5.67 8.33 -27.00
N GLU A 8 5.64 7.78 -28.21
CA GLU A 8 4.55 6.97 -28.73
C GLU A 8 4.27 5.70 -27.90
N ASN A 9 5.27 5.22 -27.16
CA ASN A 9 5.16 4.08 -26.24
C ASN A 9 4.89 4.51 -24.79
N THR A 10 4.64 5.81 -24.56
CA THR A 10 4.46 6.37 -23.23
C THR A 10 3.09 7.03 -23.11
N ILE A 11 2.38 6.70 -22.04
CA ILE A 11 1.12 7.36 -21.69
C ILE A 11 1.29 7.98 -20.31
N LYS A 12 0.93 9.26 -20.19
CA LYS A 12 1.04 10.02 -18.95
C LYS A 12 -0.30 9.98 -18.20
N GLU A 13 -0.24 9.60 -16.92
CA GLU A 13 -1.33 9.76 -15.95
C GLU A 13 -0.94 10.91 -15.01
N ASP A 14 -1.77 11.96 -14.89
CA ASP A 14 -1.44 13.18 -14.16
C ASP A 14 -2.54 13.69 -13.20
N ARG A 15 -3.52 12.85 -12.88
CA ARG A 15 -4.65 13.19 -12.00
C ARG A 15 -4.52 12.62 -10.60
N SER A 16 -3.62 11.67 -10.39
CA SER A 16 -3.45 11.03 -9.10
C SER A 16 -2.76 11.93 -8.06
N THR A 17 -3.29 11.90 -6.84
CA THR A 17 -2.77 12.64 -5.67
C THR A 17 -2.38 11.71 -4.52
N THR A 18 -2.67 10.41 -4.65
CA THR A 18 -2.40 9.39 -3.64
C THR A 18 -1.91 8.10 -4.31
N THR A 19 -1.12 7.28 -3.59
CA THR A 19 -0.66 5.98 -4.09
C THR A 19 -1.82 5.06 -4.52
N TYR A 20 -2.97 5.14 -3.82
CA TYR A 20 -4.19 4.43 -4.22
C TYR A 20 -4.69 4.87 -5.59
N GLN A 21 -4.76 6.19 -5.82
CA GLN A 21 -5.16 6.75 -7.11
C GLN A 21 -4.15 6.41 -8.22
N ASN A 22 -2.84 6.41 -7.94
CA ASN A 22 -1.83 5.99 -8.92
C ASN A 22 -2.16 4.59 -9.47
N MET A 23 -2.43 3.64 -8.58
CA MET A 23 -2.74 2.26 -8.96
C MET A 23 -4.09 2.15 -9.67
N LEU A 24 -5.14 2.80 -9.15
CA LEU A 24 -6.48 2.75 -9.71
C LEU A 24 -6.55 3.38 -11.11
N PHE A 25 -5.94 4.55 -11.29
CA PHE A 25 -6.01 5.28 -12.55
C PHE A 25 -5.13 4.62 -13.61
N SER A 26 -3.94 4.16 -13.24
CA SER A 26 -3.10 3.36 -14.14
C SER A 26 -3.80 2.08 -14.58
N LYS A 27 -4.46 1.36 -13.66
CA LYS A 27 -5.29 0.18 -13.97
C LYS A 27 -6.36 0.50 -15.02
N ARG A 28 -7.14 1.57 -14.80
CA ARG A 28 -8.19 2.01 -15.74
C ARG A 28 -7.65 2.33 -17.12
N ILE A 29 -6.50 3.00 -17.21
CA ILE A 29 -5.84 3.30 -18.48
C ILE A 29 -5.43 2.00 -19.18
N MET A 30 -4.75 1.09 -18.49
CA MET A 30 -4.33 -0.20 -19.07
C MET A 30 -5.51 -1.03 -19.54
N GLU A 31 -6.57 -1.12 -18.73
CA GLU A 31 -7.79 -1.85 -19.08
C GLU A 31 -8.52 -1.24 -20.28
N SER A 32 -8.54 0.08 -20.40
CA SER A 32 -9.14 0.75 -21.57
C SER A 32 -8.40 0.49 -22.88
N LEU A 33 -7.11 0.16 -22.82
CA LEU A 33 -6.26 -0.03 -23.99
C LEU A 33 -6.08 -1.50 -24.38
N LYS A 34 -6.03 -2.39 -23.39
CA LYS A 34 -5.68 -3.81 -23.57
C LYS A 34 -6.72 -4.80 -23.03
N GLY A 35 -7.83 -4.30 -22.48
CA GLY A 35 -8.79 -5.15 -21.76
C GLY A 35 -8.21 -5.66 -20.44
N THR A 36 -8.74 -6.76 -19.93
CA THR A 36 -8.37 -7.29 -18.60
C THR A 36 -7.18 -8.26 -18.61
N GLN A 37 -6.69 -8.65 -19.79
CA GLN A 37 -5.57 -9.58 -19.93
C GLN A 37 -4.28 -8.85 -20.30
N TYR A 38 -3.48 -8.53 -19.29
CA TYR A 38 -2.16 -7.92 -19.47
C TYR A 38 -1.24 -8.27 -18.31
N ASN A 39 0.07 -8.21 -18.58
CA ASN A 39 1.10 -8.27 -17.56
C ASN A 39 1.52 -6.84 -17.18
N CYS A 40 1.58 -6.55 -15.89
CA CYS A 40 1.92 -5.23 -15.39
C CYS A 40 3.10 -5.31 -14.41
N ILE A 41 3.98 -4.32 -14.50
CA ILE A 41 5.04 -4.08 -13.52
C ILE A 41 4.95 -2.60 -13.14
N PHE A 42 5.02 -2.30 -11.84
CA PHE A 42 5.21 -0.94 -11.34
C PHE A 42 6.62 -0.77 -10.76
N SER A 43 7.18 0.42 -10.89
CA SER A 43 8.48 0.74 -10.29
C SER A 43 8.39 1.96 -9.39
N THR A 44 9.06 1.88 -8.23
CA THR A 44 9.13 2.97 -7.24
C THR A 44 10.34 2.78 -6.32
N ASN A 45 10.58 3.66 -5.35
CA ASN A 45 11.68 3.52 -4.40
C ASN A 45 11.57 2.25 -3.55
N ASN A 46 12.70 1.61 -3.22
CA ASN A 46 12.78 0.37 -2.44
C ASN A 46 11.90 0.36 -1.17
N PHE A 47 11.89 1.44 -0.40
CA PHE A 47 11.09 1.51 0.84
C PHE A 47 9.58 1.56 0.59
N HIS A 48 9.15 2.02 -0.59
CA HIS A 48 7.74 2.27 -0.92
C HIS A 48 7.07 1.11 -1.69
N VAL A 49 7.87 0.19 -2.25
CA VAL A 49 7.37 -0.93 -3.09
C VAL A 49 6.28 -1.72 -2.38
N PHE A 50 6.48 -2.04 -1.10
CA PHE A 50 5.54 -2.85 -0.34
C PHE A 50 4.18 -2.17 -0.18
N ARG A 51 4.16 -0.90 0.26
CA ARG A 51 2.90 -0.15 0.44
C ARG A 51 2.17 0.07 -0.88
N ALA A 52 2.91 0.41 -1.94
CA ALA A 52 2.37 0.52 -3.29
C ALA A 52 1.75 -0.81 -3.76
N GLY A 53 2.42 -1.94 -3.49
CA GLY A 53 1.91 -3.28 -3.78
C GLY A 53 0.62 -3.63 -3.04
N LEU A 54 0.47 -3.20 -1.78
CA LEU A 54 -0.79 -3.38 -1.06
C LEU A 54 -1.94 -2.61 -1.73
N TYR A 55 -1.70 -1.38 -2.18
CA TYR A 55 -2.71 -0.64 -2.93
C TYR A 55 -3.03 -1.27 -4.29
N ALA A 56 -2.02 -1.78 -5.01
CA ALA A 56 -2.23 -2.52 -6.24
C ALA A 56 -3.16 -3.73 -6.02
N LYS A 57 -2.94 -4.48 -4.93
CA LYS A 57 -3.82 -5.59 -4.52
C LYS A 57 -5.23 -5.12 -4.17
N ILE A 58 -5.39 -4.01 -3.44
CA ILE A 58 -6.70 -3.45 -3.06
C ILE A 58 -7.53 -3.08 -4.29
N VAL A 59 -6.92 -2.47 -5.31
CA VAL A 59 -7.63 -2.10 -6.55
C VAL A 59 -7.77 -3.28 -7.53
N GLY A 60 -7.27 -4.46 -7.17
CA GLY A 60 -7.27 -5.64 -8.03
C GLY A 60 -6.41 -5.47 -9.29
N LEU A 61 -5.29 -4.76 -9.19
CA LEU A 61 -4.30 -4.65 -10.25
C LEU A 61 -3.25 -5.76 -10.07
N ASN A 62 -3.23 -6.73 -10.99
CA ASN A 62 -2.23 -7.79 -10.99
C ASN A 62 -0.90 -7.25 -11.53
N SER A 63 -0.06 -6.73 -10.64
CA SER A 63 1.21 -6.09 -11.00
C SER A 63 2.33 -6.47 -10.04
N GLN A 64 3.53 -6.62 -10.57
CA GLN A 64 4.75 -6.85 -9.78
C GLN A 64 5.47 -5.53 -9.51
N GLY A 65 5.95 -5.35 -8.28
CA GLY A 65 6.68 -4.15 -7.87
C GLY A 65 8.19 -4.31 -7.97
N ILE A 66 8.86 -3.37 -8.63
CA ILE A 66 10.33 -3.30 -8.69
C ILE A 66 10.83 -2.04 -7.97
N GLY A 67 11.69 -2.25 -6.98
CA GLY A 67 12.31 -1.20 -6.20
C GLY A 67 13.51 -0.55 -6.89
N SER A 68 13.60 0.78 -6.80
CA SER A 68 14.77 1.55 -7.19
C SER A 68 15.62 1.93 -5.97
N LYS A 69 16.94 1.99 -6.20
CA LYS A 69 17.93 2.26 -5.15
C LYS A 69 17.60 3.57 -4.43
N THR A 70 17.51 3.48 -3.10
CA THR A 70 17.30 4.64 -2.22
C THR A 70 18.60 4.95 -1.48
N ALA A 71 18.89 6.24 -1.26
CA ALA A 71 20.02 6.65 -0.44
C ALA A 71 19.87 6.15 1.01
N PHE A 72 20.91 5.50 1.53
CA PHE A 72 20.84 4.80 2.82
C PHE A 72 20.49 5.73 3.99
N TYR A 73 21.03 6.95 4.03
CA TYR A 73 20.75 7.91 5.12
C TYR A 73 19.26 8.29 5.23
N TYR A 74 18.53 8.26 4.11
CA TYR A 74 17.09 8.56 4.07
C TYR A 74 16.22 7.35 4.38
N TRP A 75 16.77 6.14 4.17
CA TRP A 75 16.03 4.90 4.20
C TRP A 75 15.38 4.59 5.57
N PRO A 76 16.05 4.72 6.73
CA PRO A 76 15.44 4.41 8.03
C PRO A 76 14.19 5.25 8.33
N ASN A 77 14.30 6.57 8.17
CA ASN A 77 13.18 7.49 8.40
C ASN A 77 12.03 7.22 7.42
N ALA A 78 12.34 6.95 6.15
CA ALA A 78 11.33 6.60 5.16
C ALA A 78 10.60 5.30 5.52
N MET A 79 11.33 4.27 5.94
CA MET A 79 10.75 2.99 6.36
C MET A 79 9.81 3.14 7.56
N ILE A 80 10.16 3.95 8.57
CA ILE A 80 9.28 4.20 9.71
C ILE A 80 7.96 4.83 9.26
N ARG A 81 8.02 5.85 8.38
CA ARG A 81 6.80 6.48 7.85
C ARG A 81 5.96 5.50 7.03
N GLU A 82 6.59 4.64 6.23
CA GLU A 82 5.87 3.61 5.47
C GLU A 82 5.19 2.60 6.41
N TYR A 83 5.87 2.18 7.48
CA TYR A 83 5.31 1.29 8.49
C TYR A 83 4.09 1.92 9.18
N ILE A 84 4.19 3.17 9.63
CA ILE A 84 3.06 3.91 10.23
C ILE A 84 1.90 4.00 9.24
N ALA A 85 2.18 4.29 7.95
CA ALA A 85 1.14 4.36 6.93
C ALA A 85 0.41 3.02 6.73
N ILE A 86 1.13 1.89 6.77
CA ILE A 86 0.54 0.55 6.67
C ILE A 86 -0.32 0.24 7.88
N PHE A 87 0.12 0.62 9.08
CA PHE A 87 -0.66 0.48 10.31
C PHE A 87 -1.96 1.29 10.22
N VAL A 88 -1.87 2.56 9.81
CA VAL A 88 -3.03 3.45 9.64
C VAL A 88 -3.99 2.93 8.56
N MET A 89 -3.48 2.31 7.50
CA MET A 89 -4.30 1.73 6.43
C MET A 89 -5.27 0.65 6.95
N ASN A 90 -4.92 -0.06 8.02
CA ASN A 90 -5.77 -1.07 8.66
C ASN A 90 -6.26 -0.64 10.06
N ARG A 91 -6.26 0.66 10.37
CA ARG A 91 -6.56 1.19 11.70
C ARG A 91 -7.83 0.61 12.32
N VAL A 92 -8.90 0.43 11.54
CA VAL A 92 -10.18 -0.13 12.01
C VAL A 92 -10.01 -1.57 12.48
N ARG A 93 -9.29 -2.41 11.72
CA ARG A 93 -9.02 -3.80 12.11
C ARG A 93 -8.20 -3.86 13.39
N HIS A 94 -7.18 -3.02 13.50
CA HIS A 94 -6.37 -2.92 14.72
C HIS A 94 -7.21 -2.46 15.92
N SER A 95 -8.04 -1.44 15.76
CA SER A 95 -8.94 -0.97 16.81
C SER A 95 -9.91 -2.04 17.29
N ILE A 96 -10.48 -2.84 16.38
CA ILE A 96 -11.37 -3.96 16.72
C ILE A 96 -10.63 -5.01 17.56
N VAL A 97 -9.45 -5.46 17.11
CA VAL A 97 -8.66 -6.47 17.83
C VAL A 97 -8.28 -5.97 19.23
N ILE A 98 -7.83 -4.72 19.33
CA ILE A 98 -7.47 -4.10 20.61
C ILE A 98 -8.69 -4.02 21.55
N ALA A 99 -9.86 -3.62 21.03
CA ALA A 99 -11.08 -3.55 21.81
C ALA A 99 -11.52 -4.93 22.35
N ILE A 100 -11.41 -5.99 21.53
CA ILE A 100 -11.73 -7.36 21.95
C ILE A 100 -10.80 -7.81 23.08
N ILE A 101 -9.48 -7.60 22.94
CA ILE A 101 -8.50 -8.00 23.96
C ILE A 101 -8.74 -7.23 25.28
N MET A 102 -9.00 -5.93 25.21
CA MET A 102 -9.31 -5.13 26.40
C MET A 102 -10.61 -5.58 27.05
N GLY A 103 -11.67 -5.82 26.26
CA GLY A 103 -12.95 -6.32 26.77
C GLY A 103 -12.79 -7.65 27.49
N PHE A 104 -12.08 -8.61 26.89
CA PHE A 104 -11.79 -9.89 27.52
C PHE A 104 -11.01 -9.74 28.84
N SER A 105 -10.00 -8.86 28.86
CA SER A 105 -9.18 -8.61 30.04
C SER A 105 -9.97 -8.00 31.19
N ILE A 106 -10.88 -7.06 30.89
CA ILE A 106 -11.77 -6.44 31.88
C ILE A 106 -12.73 -7.48 32.47
N ILE A 107 -13.34 -8.31 31.62
CA ILE A 107 -14.25 -9.38 32.07
C ILE A 107 -13.51 -10.37 32.97
N ALA A 108 -12.32 -10.83 32.55
CA ALA A 108 -11.53 -11.77 33.34
C ALA A 108 -11.15 -11.20 34.72
N THR A 109 -10.80 -9.91 34.78
CA THR A 109 -10.49 -9.21 36.02
C THR A 109 -11.72 -9.07 36.92
N GLY A 110 -12.88 -8.71 36.35
CA GLY A 110 -14.13 -8.60 37.09
C GLY A 110 -14.62 -9.92 37.66
N VAL A 111 -14.50 -11.01 36.89
CA VAL A 111 -14.76 -12.37 37.37
C VAL A 111 -13.82 -12.72 38.52
N ASN A 112 -12.51 -12.47 38.37
CA ASN A 112 -11.55 -12.75 39.44
C ASN A 112 -11.92 -12.03 40.75
N TYR A 113 -12.28 -10.74 40.69
CA TYR A 113 -12.67 -9.94 41.85
C TYR A 113 -14.00 -10.39 42.50
N LEU A 114 -14.93 -10.97 41.73
CA LEU A 114 -16.24 -11.40 42.24
C LEU A 114 -16.23 -12.80 42.87
N PHE A 115 -15.32 -13.67 42.41
CA PHE A 115 -15.28 -15.09 42.79
C PHE A 115 -14.10 -15.47 43.69
N PHE A 116 -13.13 -14.58 43.91
CA PHE A 116 -11.97 -14.75 44.80
C PHE A 116 -11.78 -13.49 45.65
#